data_AF-A0A7T2GK60-F1
#
_entry.id   AF-A0A7T2GK60-F1
#
_cell.length_a   1.000
_cell.length_b   1.000
_cell.length_c   1.000
_cell.angle_alpha   90.00
_cell.angle_beta   90.00
_cell.angle_gamma   90.00
#
_symmetry.space_group_name_H-M   'P 1'
#
loop_
_entity.id
_entity.type
_entity.pdbx_description
1 polymer ?
#
loop_
_entity_poly.entity_id
_entity_poly.type
_entity_poly.pdbx_seq_one_letter_code
_entity_poly.pdbx_strand_id
1 'polypeptide(L)'
;MTTRPLTPGEIALACSIFGDAIDYRRVTIRRRKWFPFQPRETVMAPCGHIHFHPDSSLWREDYSVASLAGQGLFIHEMTHVWQTQRRGRYYLPLMRHPFCRYRYRYRPGWPLQRYGLEQQAEIVRHVFLLRRGAAVAGALPIDALESILPF
;
A
#
# COMPACT_ATOMS: atom_id res chain seq x y z
N MET A 1 4.33 11.71 -19.84
CA MET A 1 4.03 10.63 -18.88
C MET A 1 5.34 10.26 -18.20
N THR A 2 5.40 10.34 -16.88
CA THR A 2 6.66 10.16 -16.11
C THR A 2 6.67 8.78 -15.44
N THR A 3 7.80 8.08 -15.48
CA THR A 3 8.03 6.85 -14.72
C THR A 3 9.36 6.99 -14.01
N ARG A 4 9.40 6.69 -12.72
CA ARG A 4 10.62 6.76 -11.91
C ARG A 4 10.76 5.55 -10.98
N PRO A 5 12.00 5.18 -10.61
CA PRO A 5 12.23 4.28 -9.49
C PRO A 5 11.80 4.93 -8.16
N LEU A 6 11.77 4.14 -7.09
CA LEU A 6 11.62 4.66 -5.73
C LEU A 6 12.83 5.53 -5.36
N THR A 7 12.59 6.61 -4.62
CA THR A 7 13.67 7.41 -4.02
C THR A 7 14.30 6.65 -2.84
N PRO A 8 15.52 6.99 -2.42
CA PRO A 8 16.10 6.42 -1.21
C PRO A 8 15.22 6.61 0.03
N GLY A 9 14.54 7.76 0.14
CA GLY A 9 13.60 8.04 1.21
C GLY A 9 12.37 7.13 1.18
N GLU A 10 11.81 6.88 -0.01
CA GLU A 10 10.67 5.97 -0.21
C GLU A 10 11.04 4.51 0.10
N ILE A 11 12.24 4.09 -0.27
CA ILE A 11 12.78 2.78 0.07
C ILE A 11 12.90 2.65 1.59
N ALA A 12 13.56 3.60 2.26
CA ALA A 12 13.68 3.60 3.72
C ALA A 12 12.32 3.61 4.42
N LEU A 13 11.37 4.40 3.91
CA LEU A 13 10.00 4.45 4.41
C LEU A 13 9.33 3.08 4.31
N ALA A 14 9.41 2.42 3.17
CA ALA A 14 8.82 1.11 2.98
C ALA A 14 9.55 0.01 3.75
N CYS A 15 10.89 0.05 3.85
CA CYS A 15 11.69 -0.88 4.66
C CYS A 15 11.30 -0.84 6.13
N SER A 16 10.92 0.32 6.68
CA SER A 16 10.48 0.42 8.08
C SER A 16 9.22 -0.38 8.41
N ILE A 17 8.49 -0.82 7.39
CA ILE A 17 7.34 -1.71 7.50
C ILE A 17 7.69 -3.09 6.96
N PHE A 18 8.07 -3.20 5.69
CA PHE A 18 8.18 -4.48 4.99
C PHE A 18 9.54 -5.15 5.11
N GLY A 19 10.55 -4.52 5.72
CA GLY A 19 11.90 -5.06 5.81
C GLY A 19 12.46 -5.45 4.43
N ASP A 20 12.84 -6.71 4.28
CA ASP A 20 13.34 -7.28 3.02
C ASP A 20 12.26 -8.05 2.23
N ALA A 21 10.98 -7.93 2.61
CA ALA A 21 9.90 -8.69 1.99
C ALA A 21 9.53 -8.21 0.56
N ILE A 22 10.12 -7.10 0.10
CA ILE A 22 9.90 -6.50 -1.22
C ILE A 22 11.25 -6.25 -1.89
N ASP A 23 11.44 -6.68 -3.13
CA ASP A 23 12.54 -6.19 -3.96
C ASP A 23 12.20 -4.79 -4.49
N TYR A 24 12.62 -3.76 -3.76
CA TYR A 24 12.33 -2.36 -4.05
C TYR A 24 12.86 -1.88 -5.40
N ARG A 25 13.94 -2.49 -5.90
CA ARG A 25 14.58 -2.11 -7.17
C ARG A 25 13.67 -2.38 -8.37
N ARG A 26 12.72 -3.31 -8.22
CA ARG A 26 11.76 -3.67 -9.26
C ARG A 26 10.54 -2.77 -9.28
N VAL A 27 10.36 -1.94 -8.25
CA VAL A 27 9.18 -1.08 -8.08
C VAL A 27 9.41 0.24 -8.78
N THR A 28 8.37 0.72 -9.46
CA THR A 28 8.39 2.04 -10.11
C THR A 28 7.10 2.78 -9.79
N ILE A 29 7.20 4.09 -9.64
CA ILE A 29 6.06 5.00 -9.55
C ILE A 29 5.82 5.62 -10.93
N ARG A 30 4.57 5.56 -11.40
CA ARG A 30 4.19 5.88 -12.78
C ARG A 30 3.08 6.91 -12.80
N ARG A 31 3.36 8.09 -13.35
CA ARG A 31 2.38 9.15 -13.61
C ARG A 31 1.66 8.88 -14.93
N ARG A 32 0.91 7.78 -14.96
CA ARG A 32 0.05 7.36 -16.07
C ARG A 32 -1.03 6.41 -15.55
N LYS A 33 -2.19 6.47 -16.19
CA LYS A 33 -3.26 5.51 -15.94
C LYS A 33 -2.77 4.07 -16.14
N TRP A 34 -3.20 3.15 -15.28
CA TRP A 34 -3.06 1.72 -15.47
C TRP A 34 -4.05 1.19 -16.52
N PHE A 35 -5.28 1.73 -16.54
CA PHE A 35 -6.33 1.39 -17.51
C PHE A 35 -7.12 2.65 -17.92
N PRO A 36 -7.82 2.66 -19.08
CA PRO A 36 -8.40 3.88 -19.66
C PRO A 36 -9.33 4.67 -18.73
N PHE A 37 -10.10 3.96 -17.91
CA PHE A 37 -11.12 4.54 -17.02
C PHE A 37 -10.66 4.69 -15.56
N GLN A 38 -9.36 4.69 -15.29
CA GLN A 38 -8.85 5.00 -13.95
C GLN A 38 -9.30 6.41 -13.54
N PRO A 39 -10.02 6.58 -12.41
CA PRO A 39 -10.39 7.89 -11.89
C PRO A 39 -9.17 8.73 -11.48
N ARG A 40 -9.32 10.06 -11.44
CA ARG A 40 -8.22 11.01 -11.19
C ARG A 40 -7.57 10.85 -9.82
N GLU A 41 -8.38 10.65 -8.78
CA GLU A 41 -7.92 10.57 -7.39
C GLU A 41 -7.81 9.13 -6.89
N THR A 42 -7.66 8.16 -7.80
CA THR A 42 -7.44 6.75 -7.44
C THR A 42 -6.03 6.34 -7.81
N VAL A 43 -5.29 5.83 -6.82
CA VAL A 43 -3.98 5.21 -7.01
C VAL A 43 -4.19 3.70 -7.21
N MET A 44 -3.36 3.08 -8.04
CA MET A 44 -3.46 1.65 -8.32
C MET A 44 -2.09 1.00 -8.38
N ALA A 45 -1.90 -0.12 -7.68
CA ALA A 45 -0.69 -0.94 -7.78
C ALA A 45 -0.94 -2.42 -8.18
N PRO A 46 -1.57 -2.68 -9.34
CA PRO A 46 -2.09 -4.01 -9.69
C PRO A 46 -1.01 -5.02 -10.11
N CYS A 47 0.12 -4.54 -10.63
CA CYS A 47 1.16 -5.40 -11.20
C CYS A 47 2.56 -5.07 -10.65
N GLY A 48 2.65 -4.72 -9.36
CA GLY A 48 3.94 -4.46 -8.69
C GLY A 48 4.56 -3.08 -8.96
N HIS A 49 3.78 -2.17 -9.56
CA HIS A 49 4.16 -0.78 -9.79
C HIS A 49 3.00 0.12 -9.40
N ILE A 50 3.27 1.32 -8.89
CA ILE A 50 2.25 2.25 -8.44
C ILE A 50 1.90 3.20 -9.58
N HIS A 51 0.61 3.32 -9.89
CA HIS A 51 0.08 4.12 -10.99
C HIS A 51 -0.80 5.25 -10.45
N PHE A 52 -0.42 6.47 -10.80
CA PHE A 52 -1.19 7.68 -10.55
C PHE A 52 -1.79 8.19 -11.86
N HIS A 53 -3.02 8.67 -11.80
CA HIS A 53 -3.58 9.42 -12.92
C HIS A 53 -2.68 10.64 -13.24
N PRO A 54 -2.46 11.00 -14.52
CA PRO A 54 -1.64 12.15 -14.90
C PRO A 54 -2.02 13.45 -14.18
N ASP A 55 -3.33 13.68 -14.08
CA ASP A 55 -3.93 14.86 -13.42
C ASP A 55 -4.24 14.66 -11.93
N SER A 56 -3.73 13.60 -11.30
CA SER A 56 -4.00 13.32 -9.89
C SER A 56 -3.34 14.36 -8.98
N SER A 57 -4.10 14.86 -8.00
CA SER A 57 -3.55 15.72 -6.95
C SER A 57 -2.63 14.96 -5.96
N LEU A 58 -2.70 13.62 -5.98
CA LEU A 58 -1.97 12.70 -5.10
C LEU A 58 -0.53 12.42 -5.55
N TRP A 59 -0.14 12.85 -6.75
CA TRP A 59 1.23 12.69 -7.26
C TRP A 59 2.24 13.47 -6.41
N ARG A 60 3.35 12.83 -6.03
CA ARG A 60 4.49 13.47 -5.37
C ARG A 60 5.80 12.96 -5.96
N GLU A 61 6.79 13.85 -5.98
CA GLU A 61 8.14 13.50 -6.41
C GLU A 61 8.86 12.61 -5.39
N ASP A 62 8.53 12.76 -4.11
CA ASP A 62 9.01 11.89 -3.04
C ASP A 62 7.92 11.74 -1.96
N TYR A 63 7.46 10.51 -1.72
CA TYR A 63 6.46 10.22 -0.69
C TYR A 63 7.03 10.21 0.74
N SER A 64 8.34 10.07 0.94
CA SER A 64 8.94 10.07 2.28
C SER A 64 8.90 11.43 2.97
N VAL A 65 8.80 12.50 2.18
CA VAL A 65 8.66 13.89 2.66
C VAL A 65 7.23 14.41 2.51
N ALA A 66 6.28 13.57 2.05
CA ALA A 66 4.88 13.94 1.97
C ALA A 66 4.24 14.05 3.37
N SER A 67 3.02 14.58 3.44
CA SER A 67 2.23 14.54 4.67
C SER A 67 2.04 13.10 5.15
N LEU A 68 1.73 12.92 6.45
CA LEU A 68 1.53 11.59 7.02
C LEU A 68 0.44 10.79 6.30
N ALA A 69 -0.60 11.46 5.80
CA ALA A 69 -1.63 10.86 4.96
C ALA A 69 -1.06 10.37 3.61
N GLY A 70 -0.18 11.15 2.97
CA GLY A 70 0.50 10.76 1.74
C GLY A 70 1.46 9.59 1.94
N GLN A 71 2.21 9.59 3.05
CA GLN A 71 3.06 8.45 3.43
C GLN A 71 2.21 7.19 3.68
N GLY A 72 1.08 7.32 4.38
CA GLY A 72 0.15 6.21 4.60
C GLY A 72 -0.44 5.65 3.31
N LEU A 73 -0.84 6.53 2.38
CA LEU A 73 -1.29 6.12 1.03
C LEU A 73 -0.20 5.35 0.30
N PHE A 74 1.05 5.82 0.34
CA PHE A 74 2.17 5.11 -0.27
C PHE A 74 2.38 3.72 0.35
N ILE A 75 2.32 3.59 1.67
CA ILE A 75 2.44 2.29 2.37
C ILE A 75 1.28 1.33 2.01
N HIS A 76 0.06 1.85 1.86
CA HIS A 76 -1.08 1.08 1.37
C HIS A 76 -0.78 0.46 0.00
N GLU A 77 -0.35 1.29 -0.96
CA GLU A 77 -0.03 0.82 -2.32
C GLU A 77 1.19 -0.12 -2.33
N MET A 78 2.18 0.10 -1.46
CA MET A 78 3.30 -0.82 -1.30
C MET A 78 2.87 -2.19 -0.77
N THR A 79 1.76 -2.28 -0.03
CA THR A 79 1.18 -3.58 0.37
C THR A 79 0.68 -4.35 -0.86
N HIS A 80 0.06 -3.68 -1.84
CA HIS A 80 -0.32 -4.30 -3.10
C HIS A 80 0.89 -4.73 -3.94
N VAL A 81 1.97 -3.94 -3.90
CA VAL A 81 3.25 -4.34 -4.51
C VAL A 81 3.77 -5.63 -3.86
N TRP A 82 3.81 -5.70 -2.52
CA TRP A 82 4.19 -6.90 -1.78
C TRP A 82 3.31 -8.11 -2.13
N GLN A 83 1.99 -7.94 -2.14
CA GLN A 83 1.04 -9.00 -2.55
C GLN A 83 1.37 -9.52 -3.95
N THR A 84 1.66 -8.61 -4.88
CA THR A 84 2.04 -8.97 -6.25
C THR A 84 3.38 -9.71 -6.32
N GLN A 85 4.41 -9.24 -5.61
CA GLN A 85 5.70 -9.92 -5.60
C GLN A 85 5.60 -11.32 -4.98
N ARG A 86 4.77 -11.50 -3.95
CA ARG A 86 4.60 -12.79 -3.27
C ARG A 86 3.69 -13.77 -4.01
N ARG A 87 2.67 -13.30 -4.73
CA ARG A 87 1.64 -14.15 -5.36
C ARG A 87 1.64 -14.15 -6.88
N GLY A 88 2.48 -13.32 -7.50
CA GLY A 88 2.64 -13.23 -8.95
C GLY A 88 2.02 -11.97 -9.55
N ARG A 89 2.56 -11.58 -10.71
CA ARG A 89 2.30 -10.31 -11.39
C ARG A 89 0.81 -10.01 -11.66
N TYR A 90 0.01 -11.04 -11.91
CA TYR A 90 -1.40 -10.90 -12.28
C TYR A 90 -2.36 -11.21 -11.13
N TYR A 91 -1.83 -11.45 -9.92
CA TYR A 91 -2.64 -11.88 -8.79
C TYR A 91 -3.73 -10.87 -8.42
N LEU A 92 -3.40 -9.58 -8.30
CA LEU A 92 -4.38 -8.55 -7.96
C LEU A 92 -5.44 -8.36 -9.05
N PRO A 93 -5.12 -8.23 -10.35
CA PRO A 93 -6.12 -8.18 -11.41
C PRO A 93 -7.11 -9.35 -11.42
N LEU A 94 -6.64 -10.55 -11.07
CA LEU A 94 -7.47 -11.76 -11.10
C LEU A 94 -8.30 -11.95 -9.83
N MET A 95 -7.80 -11.51 -8.68
CA MET A 95 -8.41 -11.81 -7.37
C MET A 95 -9.10 -10.62 -6.71
N ARG A 96 -8.86 -9.38 -7.18
CA ARG A 96 -9.52 -8.18 -6.66
C ARG A 96 -10.89 -8.02 -7.34
N HIS A 97 -11.92 -8.60 -6.73
CA HIS A 97 -13.30 -8.43 -7.19
C HIS A 97 -13.87 -7.05 -6.80
N PRO A 98 -14.77 -6.43 -7.59
CA PRO A 98 -15.42 -5.15 -7.25
C PRO A 98 -16.13 -5.06 -5.88
N PHE A 99 -16.31 -6.17 -5.17
CA PHE A 99 -16.92 -6.21 -3.84
C PHE A 99 -15.89 -6.16 -2.69
N CYS A 100 -14.60 -5.93 -2.98
CA CYS A 100 -13.58 -5.77 -1.97
C CYS A 100 -13.93 -4.62 -1.02
N ARG A 101 -13.98 -4.91 0.28
CA ARG A 101 -14.34 -3.95 1.32
C ARG A 101 -13.07 -3.41 1.98
N TYR A 102 -12.98 -2.09 2.11
CA TYR A 102 -11.90 -1.41 2.83
C TYR A 102 -12.01 -1.60 4.34
N ARG A 103 -13.24 -1.58 4.87
CA ARG A 103 -13.48 -1.80 6.30
C ARG A 103 -13.17 -3.25 6.67
N TYR A 104 -12.36 -3.43 7.69
CA TYR A 104 -12.10 -4.72 8.32
C TYR A 104 -12.56 -4.70 9.77
N ARG A 105 -12.82 -5.89 10.32
CA ARG A 105 -13.00 -6.09 11.75
C ARG A 105 -11.91 -7.05 12.19
N TYR A 106 -11.09 -6.61 13.12
CA TYR A 106 -10.05 -7.47 13.68
C TYR A 106 -10.65 -8.70 14.32
N ARG A 107 -9.95 -9.81 14.12
CA ARG A 107 -10.24 -11.08 14.76
C ARG A 107 -8.94 -11.59 15.37
N PRO A 108 -8.89 -11.79 16.70
CA PRO A 108 -7.70 -12.33 17.36
C PRO A 108 -7.21 -13.62 16.71
N GLY A 109 -5.90 -13.74 16.53
CA GLY A 109 -5.25 -14.91 15.93
C GLY A 109 -5.45 -15.08 14.41
N TRP A 110 -6.12 -14.16 13.73
CA TRP A 110 -6.20 -14.20 12.27
C TRP A 110 -4.91 -13.68 11.64
N PRO A 111 -4.23 -14.47 10.80
CA PRO A 111 -3.08 -13.98 10.04
C PRO A 111 -3.53 -13.06 8.91
N LEU A 112 -2.63 -12.19 8.42
CA LEU A 112 -2.93 -11.16 7.41
C LEU A 112 -3.65 -11.74 6.17
N GLN A 113 -3.28 -12.95 5.74
CA GLN A 113 -3.81 -13.57 4.53
C GLN A 113 -5.30 -13.94 4.61
N ARG A 114 -5.90 -13.98 5.81
CA ARG A 114 -7.35 -14.21 5.98
C ARG A 114 -8.18 -12.95 5.74
N TYR A 115 -7.56 -11.78 5.70
CA TYR A 115 -8.21 -10.51 5.36
C TYR A 115 -8.23 -10.32 3.83
N GLY A 116 -9.22 -9.58 3.33
CA GLY A 116 -9.29 -9.21 1.91
C GLY A 116 -8.12 -8.32 1.49
N LEU A 117 -7.82 -8.23 0.19
CA LEU A 117 -6.60 -7.57 -0.30
C LEU A 117 -6.50 -6.09 0.09
N GLU A 118 -7.60 -5.35 0.00
CA GLU A 118 -7.68 -3.96 0.48
C GLU A 118 -7.61 -3.86 2.01
N GLN A 119 -8.18 -4.84 2.73
CA GLN A 119 -8.13 -4.87 4.19
C GLN A 119 -6.70 -5.10 4.69
N GLN A 120 -5.95 -5.96 4.01
CA GLN A 120 -4.53 -6.17 4.32
C GLN A 120 -3.75 -4.85 4.17
N ALA A 121 -3.97 -4.13 3.07
CA ALA A 121 -3.33 -2.84 2.83
C ALA A 121 -3.74 -1.78 3.87
N GLU A 122 -5.02 -1.72 4.26
CA GLU A 122 -5.49 -0.83 5.33
C GLU A 122 -4.91 -1.20 6.70
N ILE A 123 -4.80 -2.50 7.05
CA ILE A 123 -4.16 -2.95 8.30
C ILE A 123 -2.71 -2.47 8.35
N VAL A 124 -1.95 -2.69 7.28
CA VAL A 124 -0.54 -2.27 7.19
C VAL A 124 -0.41 -0.74 7.28
N ARG A 125 -1.29 0.00 6.58
CA ARG A 125 -1.37 1.47 6.67
C ARG A 125 -1.65 1.93 8.10
N HIS A 126 -2.59 1.30 8.79
CA HIS A 126 -2.91 1.65 10.17
C HIS A 126 -1.75 1.39 11.13
N VAL A 127 -1.05 0.25 11.01
CA VAL A 127 0.17 0.00 11.80
C VAL A 127 1.19 1.11 11.56
N PHE A 128 1.45 1.46 10.31
CA PHE A 128 2.37 2.55 9.98
C PHE A 128 1.98 3.89 10.60
N LEU A 129 0.70 4.27 10.53
CA LEU A 129 0.20 5.53 11.11
C LEU A 129 0.32 5.52 12.64
N LEU A 130 -0.05 4.41 13.29
CA LEU A 130 0.02 4.27 14.74
C LEU A 130 1.47 4.32 15.24
N ARG A 131 2.43 3.69 14.53
CA ARG A 131 3.87 3.80 14.84
C ARG A 131 4.37 5.25 14.83
N ARG A 132 3.72 6.12 14.07
CA ARG A 132 4.03 7.56 13.98
C ARG A 132 3.15 8.44 14.87
N GLY A 133 2.42 7.84 15.82
CA GLY A 133 1.60 8.55 16.80
C GLY A 133 0.30 9.14 16.23
N ALA A 134 -0.12 8.74 15.02
CA ALA A 134 -1.40 9.19 14.48
C ALA A 134 -2.57 8.51 15.19
N ALA A 135 -3.63 9.27 15.48
CA ALA A 135 -4.90 8.72 15.93
C ALA A 135 -5.65 8.14 14.72
N VAL A 136 -5.88 6.83 14.73
CA VAL A 136 -6.73 6.16 13.74
C VAL A 136 -8.06 5.79 14.40
N ALA A 137 -9.14 6.42 13.94
CA ALA A 137 -10.47 6.22 14.55
C ALA A 137 -10.92 4.76 14.46
N GLY A 138 -11.22 4.16 15.61
CA GLY A 138 -11.62 2.75 15.70
C GLY A 138 -10.48 1.76 15.48
N ALA A 139 -9.22 2.21 15.45
CA ALA A 139 -8.08 1.30 15.45
C ALA A 139 -7.92 0.63 16.80
N LEU A 140 -7.41 -0.59 16.74
CA LEU A 140 -7.09 -1.41 17.91
C LEU A 140 -5.72 -1.01 18.46
N PRO A 141 -5.36 -1.49 19.67
CA PRO A 141 -4.01 -1.36 20.17
C PRO A 141 -2.99 -1.80 19.11
N ILE A 142 -1.92 -1.02 18.97
CA ILE A 142 -0.89 -1.22 17.94
C ILE A 142 -0.30 -2.63 17.99
N ASP A 143 -0.02 -3.16 19.19
CA ASP A 143 0.53 -4.50 19.41
C ASP A 143 -0.33 -5.60 18.77
N ALA A 144 -1.66 -5.44 18.83
CA ALA A 144 -2.58 -6.39 18.24
C ALA A 144 -2.51 -6.39 16.71
N LEU A 145 -2.34 -5.21 16.09
CA LEU A 145 -2.20 -5.10 14.64
C LEU A 145 -0.81 -5.55 14.17
N GLU A 146 0.24 -5.26 14.94
CA GLU A 146 1.60 -5.71 14.65
C GLU A 146 1.72 -7.23 14.63
N SER A 147 1.03 -7.93 15.55
CA SER A 147 1.00 -9.40 15.58
C SER A 147 0.41 -10.05 14.31
N ILE A 148 -0.27 -9.29 13.46
CA ILE A 148 -0.85 -9.77 12.20
C ILE A 148 0.18 -9.74 11.06
N LEU A 149 1.19 -8.86 11.16
CA LEU A 149 2.14 -8.62 10.08
C LEU A 149 3.09 -9.81 9.93
N PRO A 150 3.28 -10.36 8.70
CA PRO A 150 4.05 -11.57 8.48
C PRO A 150 5.55 -11.32 8.22
N PHE A 151 6.06 -10.13 8.53
CA PHE A 151 7.41 -9.67 8.25
C PHE A 151 7.95 -8.87 9.43
#